data_AF-A0A0H4B5Q3-F1
#
_entry.id   AF-A0A0H4B5Q3-F1
#
_cell.length_a   1.000
_cell.length_b   1.000
_cell.length_c   1.000
_cell.angle_alpha   90.00
_cell.angle_beta   90.00
_cell.angle_gamma   90.00
#
_symmetry.space_group_name_H-M   'P 1'
#
loop_
_entity.id
_entity.type
_entity.pdbx_description
1 polymer ?
#
loop_
_entity_poly.entity_id
_entity_poly.type
_entity_poly.pdbx_seq_one_letter_code
_entity_poly.pdbx_strand_id
1 'polypeptide(L)'
;MTLVELVVSSVVLAGSSSAALGVWNQAATEIQGAKHWEELALQLESTRIATHRWLQSAPVSADLLDPRSPDCRFNGTALETAVVDRLPIGSDVRSRWIADPQGLGYWLELSAVSQAQAPPLKRRLLFTPAAYGLCQPEALSS
;
A
#
# COMPACT_ATOMS: atom_id res chain seq x y z
N MET A 1 -3.60 -35.76 -52.38
CA MET A 1 -3.68 -34.37 -51.88
C MET A 1 -4.52 -33.58 -52.86
N THR A 2 -5.80 -33.40 -52.52
CA THR A 2 -6.79 -32.73 -53.39
C THR A 2 -6.97 -31.27 -52.97
N LEU A 3 -7.47 -30.44 -53.88
CA LEU A 3 -7.75 -29.03 -53.62
C LEU A 3 -8.74 -28.85 -52.46
N VAL A 4 -9.68 -29.79 -52.30
CA VAL A 4 -10.63 -29.83 -51.17
C VAL A 4 -9.93 -30.12 -49.84
N GLU A 5 -9.00 -31.08 -49.79
CA GLU A 5 -8.21 -31.38 -48.58
C GLU A 5 -7.38 -30.17 -48.12
N LEU A 6 -6.83 -29.42 -49.07
CA LEU A 6 -6.08 -28.19 -48.79
C LEU A 6 -6.98 -27.09 -48.20
N VAL A 7 -8.16 -26.88 -48.77
CA VAL A 7 -9.12 -25.89 -48.27
C VAL A 7 -9.59 -26.24 -46.86
N VAL A 8 -9.97 -27.50 -46.61
CA VAL A 8 -10.39 -27.96 -45.27
C VAL A 8 -9.26 -27.79 -44.25
N SER A 9 -8.03 -28.20 -44.61
CA SER A 9 -6.86 -28.04 -43.73
C SER A 9 -6.58 -26.58 -43.42
N SER A 10 -6.71 -25.68 -44.41
CA SER A 10 -6.50 -24.24 -44.22
C SER A 10 -7.54 -23.59 -43.31
N VAL A 11 -8.81 -23.98 -43.42
CA VAL A 11 -9.91 -23.46 -42.59
C VAL A 11 -9.77 -23.95 -41.15
N VAL A 12 -9.46 -25.23 -40.95
CA VAL A 12 -9.20 -25.80 -39.62
C VAL A 12 -8.00 -25.09 -38.99
N LEU A 13 -6.90 -24.93 -39.73
CA LEU A 13 -5.71 -24.23 -39.25
C LEU A 13 -6.03 -22.78 -38.87
N ALA A 14 -6.71 -22.03 -39.74
CA ALA A 14 -7.08 -20.65 -39.47
C ALA A 14 -8.03 -20.51 -38.26
N GLY A 15 -8.99 -21.42 -38.12
CA GLY A 15 -9.90 -21.48 -36.97
C GLY A 15 -9.16 -21.78 -35.66
N SER A 16 -8.28 -22.79 -35.67
CA SER A 16 -7.45 -23.14 -34.51
C SER A 16 -6.48 -22.02 -34.12
N SER A 17 -5.83 -21.36 -35.09
CA SER A 17 -4.96 -20.22 -34.83
C SER A 17 -5.72 -19.05 -34.21
N SER A 18 -6.93 -18.75 -34.70
CA SER A 18 -7.77 -17.66 -34.16
C SER A 18 -8.22 -17.95 -32.73
N ALA A 19 -8.64 -19.18 -32.44
CA ALA A 19 -9.01 -19.60 -31.09
C ALA A 19 -7.81 -19.55 -30.12
N ALA A 20 -6.63 -19.99 -30.57
CA ALA A 20 -5.41 -19.91 -29.78
C ALA A 20 -5.05 -18.45 -29.45
N LEU A 21 -5.08 -17.54 -30.44
CA LEU A 21 -4.84 -16.12 -30.22
C LEU A 21 -5.82 -15.49 -29.24
N GLY A 22 -7.10 -15.90 -29.27
CA GLY A 22 -8.11 -15.48 -28.31
C GLY A 22 -7.74 -15.83 -26.86
N VAL A 23 -7.34 -17.09 -26.62
CA VAL A 23 -6.90 -17.56 -25.29
C VAL A 23 -5.63 -16.85 -24.83
N TRP A 24 -4.65 -16.65 -25.73
CA TRP A 24 -3.42 -15.92 -25.41
C TRP A 24 -3.69 -14.46 -25.04
N ASN A 25 -4.61 -13.79 -25.75
CA ASN A 25 -4.96 -12.41 -25.45
C ASN A 25 -5.65 -12.30 -24.09
N GLN A 26 -6.58 -13.22 -23.78
CA GLN A 26 -7.21 -13.26 -22.47
C GLN A 26 -6.19 -13.47 -21.35
N ALA A 27 -5.32 -14.49 -21.49
CA ALA A 27 -4.26 -14.74 -20.52
C ALA A 27 -3.33 -13.54 -20.34
N ALA A 28 -2.99 -12.84 -21.44
CA ALA A 28 -2.18 -11.61 -21.37
C ALA A 28 -2.88 -10.51 -20.57
N THR A 29 -4.18 -10.31 -20.76
CA THR A 29 -4.94 -9.30 -19.98
C THR A 29 -5.03 -9.65 -18.50
N GLU A 30 -5.23 -10.93 -18.15
CA GLU A 30 -5.27 -11.39 -16.77
C GLU A 30 -3.91 -11.20 -16.08
N ILE A 31 -2.80 -11.54 -16.76
CA ILE A 31 -1.44 -11.33 -16.26
C ILE A 31 -1.15 -9.84 -16.04
N GLN A 32 -1.57 -8.97 -16.97
CA GLN A 32 -1.40 -7.52 -16.80
C GLN A 32 -2.17 -7.00 -15.58
N GLY A 33 -3.41 -7.47 -15.39
CA GLY A 33 -4.21 -7.15 -14.20
C GLY A 33 -3.50 -7.60 -12.91
N ALA A 34 -3.03 -8.84 -12.87
CA ALA A 34 -2.32 -9.38 -11.71
C ALA A 34 -1.04 -8.58 -11.38
N LYS A 35 -0.23 -8.25 -12.39
CA LYS A 35 0.98 -7.43 -12.22
C LYS A 35 0.67 -6.05 -11.65
N HIS A 36 -0.41 -5.42 -12.13
CA HIS A 36 -0.81 -4.11 -11.61
C HIS A 36 -1.22 -4.18 -10.13
N TRP A 37 -1.94 -5.22 -9.71
CA TRP A 37 -2.26 -5.42 -8.28
C TRP A 37 -1.04 -5.69 -7.42
N GLU A 38 -0.08 -6.46 -7.92
CA GLU A 38 1.16 -6.73 -7.20
C GLU A 38 2.00 -5.47 -7.01
N GLU A 39 2.08 -4.62 -8.03
CA GLU A 39 2.73 -3.30 -7.94
C GLU A 39 2.05 -2.41 -6.90
N LEU A 40 0.72 -2.33 -6.89
CA LEU A 40 -0.01 -1.58 -5.85
C LEU A 40 0.24 -2.14 -4.45
N ALA A 41 0.25 -3.48 -4.30
CA ALA A 41 0.54 -4.11 -3.02
C ALA A 41 1.96 -3.78 -2.52
N LEU A 42 2.93 -3.79 -3.43
CA LEU A 42 4.31 -3.44 -3.15
C LEU A 42 4.45 -1.97 -2.75
N GLN A 43 3.74 -1.06 -3.41
CA GLN A 43 3.72 0.37 -3.07
C GLN A 43 3.14 0.65 -1.68
N LEU A 44 2.07 -0.06 -1.29
CA LEU A 44 1.52 0.06 0.07
C LEU A 44 2.54 -0.40 1.12
N GLU A 45 3.24 -1.50 0.86
CA GLU A 45 4.23 -2.05 1.79
C GLU A 45 5.49 -1.17 1.87
N SER A 46 5.96 -0.65 0.74
CA SER A 46 7.10 0.28 0.71
C SER A 46 6.79 1.56 1.50
N THR A 47 5.58 2.10 1.35
CA THR A 47 5.11 3.27 2.12
C THR A 47 5.05 2.97 3.61
N ARG A 48 4.55 1.79 4.00
CA ARG A 48 4.52 1.34 5.40
C ARG A 48 5.93 1.25 5.99
N ILE A 49 6.86 0.60 5.27
CA ILE A 49 8.24 0.41 5.71
C ILE A 49 8.96 1.76 5.78
N ALA A 50 8.77 2.64 4.80
CA ALA A 50 9.34 3.97 4.79
C ALA A 50 8.88 4.78 6.00
N THR A 51 7.58 4.74 6.31
CA THR A 51 7.01 5.41 7.49
C THR A 51 7.61 4.86 8.79
N HIS A 52 7.71 3.54 8.91
CA HIS A 52 8.31 2.88 10.06
C HIS A 52 9.79 3.26 10.25
N ARG A 53 10.59 3.19 9.18
CA ARG A 53 12.01 3.58 9.21
C ARG A 53 12.19 5.05 9.53
N TRP A 54 11.31 5.91 9.01
CA TRP A 54 11.35 7.34 9.33
C TRP A 54 11.10 7.56 10.82
N LEU A 55 10.06 6.95 11.41
CA LEU A 55 9.79 7.06 12.84
C LEU A 55 10.90 6.46 13.72
N GLN A 56 11.60 5.43 13.26
CA GLN A 56 12.77 4.87 13.94
C GLN A 56 14.03 5.75 13.84
N SER A 57 14.22 6.43 12.72
CA SER A 57 15.42 7.21 12.43
C SER A 57 15.30 8.69 12.78
N ALA A 58 14.08 9.17 13.05
CA ALA A 58 13.86 10.53 13.52
C ALA A 58 14.60 10.71 14.86
N PRO A 59 15.66 11.55 14.91
CA PRO A 59 16.35 11.83 16.16
C PRO A 59 15.32 12.45 17.11
N VAL A 60 15.02 11.73 18.21
CA VAL A 60 14.13 12.09 19.31
C VAL A 60 13.19 13.24 18.97
N SER A 61 12.09 12.87 18.31
CA SER A 61 11.04 13.77 17.84
C SER A 61 10.23 14.34 19.00
N ALA A 62 10.86 15.18 19.83
CA ALA A 62 10.18 16.02 20.80
C ALA A 62 9.06 16.83 20.12
N ASP A 63 9.25 17.19 18.84
CA ASP A 63 8.27 17.93 18.03
C ASP A 63 7.07 17.07 17.57
N LEU A 64 7.20 15.72 17.54
CA LEU A 64 6.08 14.82 17.19
C LEU A 64 5.25 14.44 18.40
N LEU A 65 5.79 14.59 19.62
CA LEU A 65 5.06 14.34 20.84
C LEU A 65 4.27 15.59 21.25
N ASP A 66 3.16 15.39 21.94
CA ASP A 66 2.49 16.48 22.61
C ASP A 66 3.25 16.81 23.92
N PRO A 67 3.92 17.97 24.01
CA PRO A 67 4.69 18.33 25.20
C PRO A 67 3.81 18.57 26.43
N ARG A 68 2.49 18.69 26.25
CA ARG A 68 1.51 18.89 27.34
C ARG A 68 0.91 17.58 27.83
N SER A 69 1.16 16.47 27.16
CA SER A 69 0.60 15.16 27.51
C SER A 69 1.52 14.42 28.49
N PRO A 70 1.08 14.12 29.72
CA PRO A 70 1.85 13.29 30.66
C PRO A 70 2.00 11.84 30.16
N ASP A 71 1.09 11.37 29.31
CA ASP A 71 1.02 9.98 28.85
C ASP A 71 1.89 9.66 27.62
N CYS A 72 2.84 10.53 27.23
CA CYS A 72 3.64 10.36 26.01
C CYS A 72 2.80 10.05 24.75
N ARG A 73 2.09 11.05 24.24
CA ARG A 73 1.21 10.91 23.07
C ARG A 73 1.78 11.63 21.86
N PHE A 74 1.45 11.13 20.67
CA PHE A 74 1.72 11.87 19.44
C PHE A 74 0.83 13.11 19.36
N ASN A 75 1.41 14.23 18.93
CA ASN A 75 0.67 15.37 18.42
C ASN A 75 0.21 15.05 17.00
N GLY A 76 -1.10 14.89 16.81
CA GLY A 76 -1.67 14.47 15.52
C GLY A 76 -1.39 15.43 14.38
N THR A 77 -1.44 16.74 14.63
CA THR A 77 -1.17 17.76 13.63
C THR A 77 0.31 17.79 13.23
N ALA A 78 1.21 17.64 14.20
CA ALA A 78 2.64 17.56 13.92
C ALA A 78 3.00 16.28 13.15
N LEU A 79 2.39 15.15 13.53
CA LEU A 79 2.56 13.87 12.86
C LEU A 79 2.08 13.93 11.40
N GLU A 80 0.87 14.45 11.15
CA GLU A 80 0.33 14.57 9.81
C GLU A 80 1.19 15.47 8.91
N THR A 81 1.59 16.64 9.43
CA THR A 81 2.45 17.58 8.70
C THR A 81 3.80 16.94 8.35
N ALA A 82 4.44 16.30 9.33
CA ALA A 82 5.74 15.68 9.12
C ALA A 82 5.69 14.49 8.15
N VAL A 83 4.58 13.76 8.12
CA VAL A 83 4.36 12.68 7.16
C VAL A 83 4.23 13.23 5.74
N VAL A 84 3.45 14.28 5.53
CA VAL A 84 3.28 14.91 4.20
C VAL A 84 4.63 15.39 3.65
N ASP A 85 5.47 15.99 4.49
CA ASP A 85 6.78 16.50 4.06
C ASP A 85 7.81 15.41 3.77
N ARG A 86 7.73 14.26 4.49
CA ARG A 86 8.78 13.23 4.46
C ARG A 86 8.43 12.00 3.62
N LEU A 87 7.15 11.72 3.39
CA LEU A 87 6.67 10.51 2.75
C LEU A 87 5.84 10.90 1.51
N PRO A 88 6.47 11.04 0.33
CA PRO A 88 5.72 11.25 -0.90
C PRO A 88 4.92 9.98 -1.21
N ILE A 89 3.60 10.06 -1.03
CA ILE A 89 2.68 8.99 -1.35
C ILE A 89 2.27 9.14 -2.83
N GLY A 90 2.35 8.06 -3.59
CA GLY A 90 1.95 8.06 -5.01
C GLY A 90 0.46 8.35 -5.21
N SER A 91 0.08 8.84 -6.38
CA SER A 91 -1.31 9.22 -6.72
C SER A 91 -2.34 8.10 -6.54
N ASP A 92 -1.89 6.85 -6.67
CA ASP A 92 -2.75 5.67 -6.67
C ASP A 92 -2.95 5.09 -5.25
N VAL A 93 -2.23 5.65 -4.27
CA VAL A 93 -2.28 5.27 -2.87
C VAL A 93 -2.86 6.42 -2.06
N ARG A 94 -3.81 6.11 -1.18
CA ARG A 94 -4.35 7.05 -0.20
C ARG A 94 -3.88 6.67 1.18
N SER A 95 -3.33 7.63 1.93
CA SER A 95 -3.07 7.49 3.35
C SER A 95 -4.12 8.20 4.18
N ARG A 96 -4.43 7.64 5.35
CA ARG A 96 -5.21 8.30 6.38
C ARG A 96 -4.61 8.00 7.74
N TRP A 97 -4.46 9.04 8.55
CA TRP A 97 -4.08 8.90 9.95
C TRP A 97 -5.33 9.04 10.81
N ILE A 98 -5.60 8.05 11.65
CA ILE A 98 -6.78 8.02 12.52
C ILE A 98 -6.29 7.84 13.95
N ALA A 99 -6.71 8.73 14.86
CA ALA A 99 -6.39 8.57 16.27
C ALA A 99 -6.95 7.23 16.79
N ASP A 100 -6.12 6.51 17.55
CA ASP A 100 -6.57 5.31 18.23
C ASP A 100 -7.59 5.65 19.33
N PRO A 101 -8.76 4.99 19.40
CA PRO A 101 -9.78 5.29 20.41
C PRO A 101 -9.30 5.15 21.86
N GLN A 102 -8.27 4.32 22.10
CA GLN A 102 -7.67 4.15 23.43
C GLN A 102 -6.57 5.20 23.70
N GLY A 103 -6.29 6.09 22.74
CA GLY A 103 -5.30 7.16 22.88
C GLY A 103 -3.85 6.68 22.83
N LEU A 104 -3.60 5.44 22.38
CA LEU A 104 -2.26 4.84 22.37
C LEU A 104 -1.37 5.39 21.25
N GLY A 105 -1.98 6.00 20.22
CA GLY A 105 -1.25 6.54 19.08
C GLY A 105 -2.17 6.77 17.88
N TYR A 106 -1.63 6.56 16.68
CA TYR A 106 -2.37 6.76 15.43
C TYR A 106 -2.29 5.53 14.53
N TRP A 107 -3.42 5.17 13.98
CA TRP A 107 -3.54 4.20 12.90
C TRP A 107 -3.20 4.87 11.58
N LEU A 108 -2.22 4.31 10.87
CA LEU A 108 -2.02 4.59 9.45
C LEU A 108 -2.84 3.60 8.64
N GLU A 109 -3.83 4.10 7.91
CA GLU A 109 -4.58 3.34 6.92
C GLU A 109 -4.10 3.72 5.51
N LEU A 110 -3.47 2.77 4.83
CA LEU A 110 -3.08 2.88 3.42
C LEU A 110 -4.08 2.11 2.58
N SER A 111 -4.52 2.71 1.47
CA SER A 111 -5.42 2.04 0.54
C SER A 111 -5.08 2.35 -0.91
N ALA A 112 -5.21 1.34 -1.76
CA ALA A 112 -5.10 1.48 -3.22
C ALA A 112 -6.40 0.98 -3.86
N VAL A 113 -6.93 1.76 -4.80
CA VAL A 113 -8.15 1.42 -5.54
C VAL A 113 -7.74 1.15 -6.99
N SER A 114 -7.92 -0.08 -7.45
CA SER A 114 -7.82 -0.43 -8.87
C SER A 114 -9.21 -0.39 -9.50
N GLN A 115 -9.31 0.17 -10.71
CA GLN A 115 -10.58 0.28 -11.45
C GLN A 115 -11.16 -1.08 -11.87
N ALA A 116 -10.38 -2.16 -11.83
CA ALA A 116 -10.69 -3.40 -12.53
C ALA A 116 -11.16 -4.58 -11.66
N GLN A 117 -11.06 -4.54 -10.32
CA GLN A 117 -11.35 -5.72 -9.47
C GLN A 117 -11.72 -5.35 -8.02
N ALA A 118 -12.24 -6.36 -7.30
CA ALA A 118 -12.85 -6.38 -5.95
C ALA A 118 -11.98 -5.75 -4.81
N PRO A 119 -12.41 -5.82 -3.52
CA PRO A 119 -12.27 -4.71 -2.55
C PRO A 119 -10.87 -4.09 -2.49
N PRO A 120 -10.79 -2.76 -2.24
CA PRO A 120 -9.53 -2.02 -2.26
C PRO A 120 -8.47 -2.69 -1.40
N LEU A 121 -7.22 -2.74 -1.89
CA LEU A 121 -6.10 -3.17 -1.06
C LEU A 121 -6.03 -2.22 0.13
N LYS A 122 -5.98 -2.77 1.33
CA LYS A 122 -5.88 -2.00 2.56
C LYS A 122 -4.74 -2.56 3.40
N ARG A 123 -3.92 -1.66 3.91
CA ARG A 123 -2.93 -1.95 4.95
C ARG A 123 -3.19 -1.01 6.10
N ARG A 124 -3.19 -1.55 7.31
CA ARG A 124 -3.39 -0.76 8.52
C ARG A 124 -2.35 -1.15 9.56
N LEU A 125 -1.73 -0.15 10.17
CA LEU A 125 -0.76 -0.35 11.24
C LEU A 125 -0.92 0.72 12.32
N LEU A 126 -0.84 0.31 13.58
CA LEU A 126 -0.84 1.22 14.72
C LEU A 126 0.59 1.69 14.97
N PHE A 127 0.77 2.99 15.05
CA PHE A 127 2.01 3.64 15.47
C PHE A 127 1.80 4.23 16.85
N THR A 128 2.58 3.79 17.84
CA THR A 128 2.56 4.33 19.21
C THR A 128 3.92 4.94 19.54
N PRO A 129 3.99 6.06 20.27
CA PRO A 129 5.26 6.65 20.68
C PRO A 129 6.20 5.67 21.41
N ALA A 130 5.62 4.85 22.29
CA ALA A 130 6.33 3.85 23.07
C ALA A 130 7.02 2.79 22.19
N ALA A 131 6.39 2.37 21.08
CA ALA A 131 6.98 1.37 20.17
C ALA A 131 8.23 1.87 19.43
N TYR A 132 8.44 3.18 19.40
CA TYR A 132 9.60 3.83 18.77
C TYR A 132 10.60 4.38 19.79
N GLY A 133 10.44 4.04 21.08
CA GLY A 133 11.33 4.51 22.15
C GLY A 133 11.28 6.03 22.36
N LEU A 134 10.20 6.69 21.93
CA LEU A 134 10.04 8.14 22.05
C LEU A 134 9.61 8.56 23.47
N CYS A 135 9.14 7.62 24.27
CA CYS A 135 8.76 7.86 25.65
C CYS A 135 9.95 7.62 26.58
N GLN A 136 10.35 8.64 27.34
CA GLN A 136 11.33 8.47 28.43
C GLN A 136 10.65 7.92 29.68
N PRO A 137 11.24 6.95 30.41
CA PRO A 137 10.66 6.41 31.63
C PRO A 137 10.72 7.35 32.87
N GLU A 138 11.39 8.50 32.81
CA GLU A 138 11.92 9.17 34.01
C GLU A 138 11.27 10.51 34.41
N ALA A 139 9.98 10.71 34.10
CA ALA A 139 9.21 11.87 34.58
C ALA A 139 7.97 11.54 35.43
N LEU A 140 7.80 10.28 35.85
CA LEU A 140 6.63 9.81 36.62
C LEU A 140 6.92 9.44 38.07
N SER A 141 8.10 9.78 38.61
CA SER A 141 8.42 9.61 40.03
C SER A 141 9.05 10.88 40.61
N SER A 142 8.21 11.82 41.03
CA SER A 142 8.57 12.85 42.03
C SER A 142 7.36 13.11 42.93
#